data_AF-A0A960JPP5-F1
#
_entry.id   AF-A0A960JPP5-F1
#
_cell.length_a   1.000
_cell.length_b   1.000
_cell.length_c   1.000
_cell.angle_alpha   90.00
_cell.angle_beta   90.00
_cell.angle_gamma   90.00
#
_symmetry.space_group_name_H-M   'P 1'
#
loop_
_entity.id
_entity.type
_entity.pdbx_description
1 polymer ?
#
loop_
_entity_poly.entity_id
_entity_poly.type
_entity_poly.pdbx_seq_one_letter_code
_entity_poly.pdbx_strand_id
1 'polypeptide(L)'
;GRTFKGPRGWSGKPLHPPLTDIPIAAYIVAAVFDVASVIGGKEHDWARDLWHAGTFLFVAGAAVSVFAALTGLADAKSSSEAGTQARRTINTHAAIMIAVTVLALGNLAWRLSEYNTSLVTPVGLAVLSVVIAVLVALGATFGGALVFEYGFNVETAGDHHVWHTSETDVFPGDDGGEAS
;
A
#
# COMPACT_ATOMS: atom_id res chain seq x y z
N GLY A 1 8.52 -25.68 8.76
CA GLY A 1 8.31 -24.88 7.53
C GLY A 1 7.00 -24.09 7.60
N ARG A 2 6.86 -22.97 6.88
CA ARG A 2 5.65 -22.13 6.90
C ARG A 2 4.47 -22.78 6.18
N THR A 3 3.25 -22.58 6.71
CA THR A 3 2.01 -23.09 6.09
C THR A 3 1.37 -22.02 5.20
N PHE A 4 1.02 -22.37 3.96
CA PHE A 4 0.28 -21.48 3.06
C PHE A 4 -1.20 -21.38 3.48
N LYS A 5 -1.72 -20.15 3.60
CA LYS A 5 -3.07 -19.82 4.08
C LYS A 5 -3.93 -19.16 2.99
N GLY A 6 -3.62 -19.39 1.71
CA GLY A 6 -4.34 -18.81 0.59
C GLY A 6 -4.06 -17.30 0.42
N PRO A 7 -5.07 -16.46 0.16
CA PRO A 7 -4.91 -15.01 -0.02
C PRO A 7 -4.27 -14.26 1.17
N ARG A 8 -4.25 -14.89 2.36
CA ARG A 8 -3.60 -14.36 3.55
C ARG A 8 -2.07 -14.49 3.52
N GLY A 9 -1.51 -15.27 2.58
CA GLY A 9 -0.08 -15.54 2.51
C GLY A 9 0.35 -16.74 3.32
N TRP A 10 1.55 -16.68 3.88
CA TRP A 10 2.12 -17.75 4.68
C TRP A 10 2.02 -17.44 6.17
N SER A 11 2.08 -18.47 7.04
CA SER A 11 2.19 -18.25 8.48
C SER A 11 3.36 -17.29 8.81
N GLY A 12 3.05 -16.22 9.54
CA GLY A 12 4.01 -15.17 9.91
C GLY A 12 4.47 -14.26 8.76
N LYS A 13 3.94 -14.42 7.54
CA LYS A 13 4.28 -13.63 6.35
C LYS A 13 3.01 -13.29 5.56
N PRO A 14 2.27 -12.25 5.99
CA PRO A 14 1.04 -11.86 5.33
C PRO A 14 1.31 -11.24 3.95
N LEU A 15 0.42 -11.50 3.00
CA LEU A 15 0.54 -10.92 1.64
C LEU A 15 0.09 -9.46 1.57
N HIS A 16 -0.85 -9.05 2.42
CA HIS A 16 -1.45 -7.73 2.33
C HIS A 16 -0.44 -6.58 2.52
N PRO A 17 0.37 -6.51 3.61
CA PRO A 17 1.29 -5.40 3.82
C PRO A 17 2.25 -5.13 2.65
N PRO A 18 3.02 -6.10 2.12
CA PRO A 18 3.93 -5.81 1.01
C PRO A 18 3.19 -5.42 -0.29
N LEU A 19 1.95 -5.88 -0.50
CA LEU A 19 1.15 -5.45 -1.65
C LEU A 19 0.71 -3.98 -1.54
N THR A 20 0.56 -3.44 -0.33
CA THR A 20 0.13 -2.04 -0.13
C THR A 20 1.18 -1.01 -0.49
N ASP A 21 2.47 -1.37 -0.51
CA ASP A 21 3.56 -0.45 -0.84
C ASP A 21 3.42 0.12 -2.26
N ILE A 22 2.98 -0.71 -3.21
CA ILE A 22 2.80 -0.32 -4.62
C ILE A 22 1.76 0.80 -4.77
N PRO A 23 0.48 0.63 -4.34
CA PRO A 23 -0.49 1.70 -4.45
C PRO A 23 -0.13 2.94 -3.62
N ILE A 24 0.53 2.77 -2.45
CA ILE A 24 1.01 3.91 -1.65
C ILE A 24 1.97 4.77 -2.47
N ALA A 25 3.04 4.16 -3.00
CA ALA A 25 4.02 4.86 -3.80
C ALA A 25 3.39 5.44 -5.08
N ALA A 26 2.56 4.66 -5.77
CA ALA A 26 1.93 5.08 -7.02
C ALA A 26 1.08 6.35 -6.85
N TYR A 27 0.19 6.40 -5.86
CA TYR A 27 -0.68 7.56 -5.66
C TYR A 27 0.09 8.79 -5.15
N ILE A 28 1.09 8.62 -4.29
CA ILE A 28 1.92 9.73 -3.80
C ILE A 28 2.75 10.33 -4.94
N VAL A 29 3.45 9.49 -5.71
CA VAL A 29 4.28 9.97 -6.82
C VAL A 29 3.42 10.58 -7.93
N ALA A 30 2.26 9.98 -8.24
CA ALA A 30 1.34 10.56 -9.22
C ALA A 30 0.81 11.93 -8.79
N ALA A 31 0.53 12.15 -7.50
CA ALA A 31 0.12 13.46 -7.00
C ALA A 31 1.25 14.50 -7.16
N VAL A 32 2.50 14.11 -6.92
CA VAL A 32 3.67 14.99 -7.18
C VAL A 32 3.79 15.33 -8.66
N PHE A 33 3.64 14.35 -9.55
CA PHE A 33 3.69 14.55 -10.99
C PHE A 33 2.57 15.47 -11.48
N ASP A 34 1.37 15.28 -10.97
CA ASP A 34 0.23 16.14 -11.29
C ASP A 34 0.45 17.59 -10.88
N VAL A 35 0.95 17.82 -9.66
CA VAL A 35 1.25 19.17 -9.18
C VAL A 35 2.34 19.81 -10.03
N ALA A 36 3.40 19.08 -10.34
CA ALA A 36 4.48 19.55 -11.20
C ALA A 36 3.98 19.84 -12.63
N SER A 37 3.10 19.00 -13.18
CA SER A 37 2.46 19.22 -14.49
C SER A 37 1.62 20.50 -14.50
N VAL A 38 0.82 20.74 -13.45
CA VAL A 38 0.05 21.99 -13.30
C VAL A 38 0.96 23.22 -13.25
N ILE A 39 2.06 23.16 -12.47
CA ILE A 39 3.00 24.27 -12.32
C ILE A 39 3.76 24.54 -13.63
N GLY A 40 4.20 23.49 -14.31
CA GLY A 40 4.93 23.60 -15.58
C GLY A 40 4.10 24.18 -16.71
N GLY A 41 2.79 23.91 -16.70
CA GLY A 41 1.87 24.45 -17.69
C GLY A 41 2.12 23.91 -19.11
N LYS A 42 1.31 24.36 -20.06
CA LYS A 42 1.23 23.79 -21.42
C LYS A 42 2.43 24.11 -22.31
N GLU A 43 3.31 25.01 -21.89
CA GLU A 43 4.46 25.46 -22.67
C GLU A 43 5.64 24.50 -22.63
N HIS A 44 5.61 23.51 -21.71
CA HIS A 44 6.70 22.59 -21.48
C HIS A 44 6.29 21.14 -21.72
N ASP A 45 7.00 20.45 -22.62
CA ASP A 45 6.70 19.05 -22.95
C ASP A 45 6.81 18.12 -21.73
N TRP A 46 7.76 18.39 -20.82
CA TRP A 46 7.91 17.61 -19.59
C TRP A 46 6.67 17.65 -18.69
N ALA A 47 5.88 18.73 -18.72
CA ALA A 47 4.64 18.82 -17.95
C ALA A 47 3.59 17.84 -18.48
N ARG A 48 3.53 17.65 -19.80
CA ARG A 48 2.68 16.65 -20.45
C ARG A 48 3.14 15.22 -20.14
N ASP A 49 4.45 14.98 -20.18
CA ASP A 49 5.01 13.66 -19.85
C ASP A 49 4.69 13.26 -18.41
N LEU A 50 4.78 14.19 -17.46
CA LEU A 50 4.39 13.96 -16.07
C LEU A 50 2.89 13.66 -15.92
N TRP A 51 2.03 14.34 -16.67
CA TRP A 51 0.58 14.05 -16.69
C TRP A 51 0.29 12.61 -17.15
N HIS A 52 0.92 12.17 -18.25
CA HIS A 52 0.76 10.80 -18.74
C HIS A 52 1.35 9.79 -17.76
N ALA A 53 2.55 10.04 -17.24
CA ALA A 53 3.20 9.17 -16.26
C ALA A 53 2.36 9.03 -14.98
N GLY A 54 1.81 10.13 -14.45
CA GLY A 54 0.89 10.13 -13.32
C GLY A 54 -0.38 9.31 -13.60
N THR A 55 -0.88 9.34 -14.84
CA THR A 55 -2.02 8.53 -15.25
C THR A 55 -1.71 7.03 -15.24
N PHE A 56 -0.55 6.62 -15.77
CA PHE A 56 -0.13 5.22 -15.71
C PHE A 56 0.13 4.73 -14.27
N LEU A 57 0.67 5.59 -13.41
CA LEU A 57 0.79 5.31 -11.98
C LEU A 57 -0.58 5.09 -11.33
N PHE A 58 -1.60 5.90 -11.66
CA PHE A 58 -2.96 5.67 -11.17
C PHE A 58 -3.56 4.35 -11.68
N VAL A 59 -3.32 3.97 -12.93
CA VAL A 59 -3.76 2.68 -13.48
C VAL A 59 -3.11 1.53 -12.70
N ALA A 60 -1.78 1.55 -12.54
CA ALA A 60 -1.04 0.51 -11.84
C ALA A 60 -1.43 0.46 -10.34
N GLY A 61 -1.51 1.61 -9.70
CA GLY A 61 -1.94 1.75 -8.30
C GLY A 61 -3.34 1.22 -8.07
N ALA A 62 -4.31 1.55 -8.94
CA ALA A 62 -5.68 1.05 -8.85
C ALA A 62 -5.75 -0.47 -9.04
N ALA A 63 -5.03 -0.99 -10.03
CA ALA A 63 -4.98 -2.43 -10.28
C ALA A 63 -4.44 -3.20 -9.06
N VAL A 64 -3.34 -2.76 -8.47
CA VAL A 64 -2.75 -3.42 -7.28
C VAL A 64 -3.58 -3.17 -6.03
N SER A 65 -4.25 -2.02 -5.90
CA SER A 65 -5.17 -1.73 -4.80
C SER A 65 -6.28 -2.77 -4.68
N VAL A 66 -6.78 -3.31 -5.80
CA VAL A 66 -7.79 -4.38 -5.79
C VAL A 66 -7.23 -5.64 -5.10
N PHE A 67 -6.02 -6.06 -5.47
CA PHE A 67 -5.38 -7.23 -4.84
C PHE A 67 -5.06 -6.97 -3.36
N ALA A 68 -4.58 -5.78 -3.02
CA ALA A 68 -4.36 -5.38 -1.64
C ALA A 68 -5.66 -5.42 -0.83
N ALA A 69 -6.77 -4.88 -1.36
CA ALA A 69 -8.06 -4.91 -0.68
C ALA A 69 -8.57 -6.33 -0.44
N LEU A 70 -8.46 -7.22 -1.43
CA LEU A 70 -8.89 -8.62 -1.30
C LEU A 70 -8.10 -9.38 -0.24
N THR A 71 -6.77 -9.23 -0.23
CA THR A 71 -5.89 -9.87 0.76
C THR A 71 -6.11 -9.29 2.16
N GLY A 72 -6.29 -7.97 2.29
CA GLY A 72 -6.56 -7.30 3.55
C GLY A 72 -7.92 -7.67 4.17
N LEU A 73 -8.96 -7.83 3.35
CA LEU A 73 -10.26 -8.33 3.81
C LEU A 73 -10.18 -9.78 4.32
N ALA A 74 -9.41 -10.64 3.65
CA ALA A 74 -9.17 -12.00 4.11
C ALA A 74 -8.45 -12.04 5.47
N ASP A 75 -7.47 -11.17 5.67
CA ASP A 75 -6.76 -11.02 6.94
C ASP A 75 -7.65 -10.46 8.05
N ALA A 76 -8.41 -9.40 7.78
CA ALA A 76 -9.32 -8.79 8.73
C ALA A 76 -10.36 -9.80 9.24
N LYS A 77 -10.96 -10.61 8.35
CA LYS A 77 -12.00 -11.58 8.71
C LYS A 77 -11.49 -12.67 9.65
N SER A 78 -10.24 -13.10 9.50
CA SER A 78 -9.77 -14.35 10.09
C SER A 78 -8.66 -14.19 11.12
N SER A 79 -8.30 -12.96 11.49
CA SER A 79 -7.17 -12.69 12.41
C SER A 79 -7.49 -11.66 13.49
N SER A 80 -8.74 -11.20 13.58
CA SER A 80 -9.16 -10.24 14.62
C SER A 80 -10.54 -10.59 15.18
N GLU A 81 -10.74 -10.28 16.45
CA GLU A 81 -11.99 -10.51 17.17
C GLU A 81 -12.75 -9.19 17.39
N ALA A 82 -14.09 -9.27 17.35
CA ALA A 82 -14.95 -8.12 17.62
C ALA A 82 -14.72 -7.56 19.04
N GLY A 83 -14.77 -6.23 19.19
CA GLY A 83 -14.58 -5.55 20.48
C GLY A 83 -13.13 -5.24 20.86
N THR A 84 -12.14 -5.80 20.16
CA THR A 84 -10.71 -5.53 20.43
C THR A 84 -10.25 -4.16 19.92
N GLN A 85 -9.17 -3.62 20.49
CA GLN A 85 -8.50 -2.42 19.96
C GLN A 85 -8.02 -2.65 18.52
N ALA A 86 -7.41 -3.80 18.24
CA ALA A 86 -6.97 -4.19 16.91
C ALA A 86 -8.12 -4.12 15.88
N ARG A 87 -9.31 -4.65 16.22
CA ARG A 87 -10.49 -4.58 15.33
C ARG A 87 -10.94 -3.15 15.06
N ARG A 88 -10.89 -2.25 16.06
CA ARG A 88 -11.21 -0.83 15.85
C ARG A 88 -10.21 -0.18 14.88
N THR A 89 -8.92 -0.42 15.05
CA THR A 89 -7.87 0.08 14.14
C THR A 89 -8.03 -0.49 12.73
N ILE A 90 -8.32 -1.79 12.58
CA ILE A 90 -8.63 -2.42 11.28
C ILE A 90 -9.82 -1.72 10.62
N ASN A 91 -10.90 -1.47 11.35
CA ASN A 91 -12.08 -0.82 10.81
C ASN A 91 -11.79 0.63 10.38
N THR A 92 -11.02 1.39 11.17
CA THR A 92 -10.59 2.75 10.80
C THR A 92 -9.75 2.74 9.53
N HIS A 93 -8.74 1.87 9.46
CA HIS A 93 -7.91 1.69 8.27
C HIS A 93 -8.77 1.33 7.04
N ALA A 94 -9.63 0.32 7.17
CA ALA A 94 -10.49 -0.14 6.08
C ALA A 94 -11.45 0.96 5.59
N ALA A 95 -12.03 1.74 6.50
CA ALA A 95 -12.92 2.85 6.13
C ALA A 95 -12.19 3.92 5.31
N ILE A 96 -10.97 4.29 5.71
CA ILE A 96 -10.13 5.24 4.94
C ILE A 96 -9.77 4.64 3.58
N MET A 97 -9.37 3.36 3.52
CA MET A 97 -8.99 2.71 2.26
C MET A 97 -10.17 2.51 1.29
N ILE A 98 -11.38 2.31 1.80
CA ILE A 98 -12.60 2.31 0.97
C ILE A 98 -12.83 3.71 0.37
N ALA A 99 -12.72 4.77 1.18
CA ALA A 99 -12.85 6.14 0.69
C ALA A 99 -11.79 6.47 -0.37
N VAL A 100 -10.52 6.11 -0.12
CA VAL A 100 -9.42 6.22 -1.08
C VAL A 100 -9.74 5.47 -2.37
N THR A 101 -10.25 4.23 -2.27
CA THR A 101 -10.57 3.42 -3.45
C THR A 101 -11.63 4.09 -4.32
N VAL A 102 -12.70 4.59 -3.72
CA VAL A 102 -13.76 5.32 -4.44
C VAL A 102 -13.21 6.57 -5.12
N LEU A 103 -12.42 7.36 -4.40
CA LEU A 103 -11.81 8.58 -4.94
C LEU A 103 -10.80 8.26 -6.07
N ALA A 104 -9.98 7.21 -5.91
CA ALA A 104 -9.00 6.79 -6.89
C ALA A 104 -9.65 6.28 -8.17
N LEU A 105 -10.75 5.52 -8.07
CA LEU A 105 -11.52 5.08 -9.24
C LEU A 105 -12.19 6.27 -9.95
N GLY A 106 -12.74 7.22 -9.20
CA GLY A 106 -13.30 8.45 -9.77
C GLY A 106 -12.22 9.31 -10.45
N ASN A 107 -11.06 9.48 -9.81
CA ASN A 107 -9.90 10.16 -10.38
C ASN A 107 -9.44 9.47 -11.66
N LEU A 108 -9.26 8.15 -11.64
CA LEU A 108 -8.84 7.37 -12.82
C LEU A 108 -9.85 7.49 -13.96
N ALA A 109 -11.15 7.39 -13.69
CA ALA A 109 -12.18 7.57 -14.72
C ALA A 109 -12.09 8.96 -15.38
N TRP A 110 -11.90 10.01 -14.58
CA TRP A 110 -11.72 11.38 -15.09
C TRP A 110 -10.39 11.54 -15.85
N ARG A 111 -9.29 10.94 -15.39
CA ARG A 111 -8.04 10.91 -16.15
C ARG A 111 -8.21 10.29 -17.52
N LEU A 112 -8.88 9.14 -17.59
CA LEU A 112 -9.07 8.41 -18.85
C LEU A 112 -9.98 9.18 -19.84
N SER A 113 -10.95 9.95 -19.34
CA SER A 113 -11.77 10.82 -20.21
C SER A 113 -10.99 12.01 -20.77
N GLU A 114 -9.97 12.48 -20.05
CA GLU A 114 -9.15 13.65 -20.42
C GLU A 114 -7.80 13.29 -21.07
N TYR A 115 -7.46 12.00 -21.12
CA TYR A 115 -6.10 11.55 -21.46
C TYR A 115 -5.63 12.04 -22.83
N ASN A 116 -6.52 12.09 -23.82
CA ASN A 116 -6.18 12.52 -25.18
C ASN A 116 -6.48 14.00 -25.46
N THR A 117 -7.18 14.70 -24.56
CA THR A 117 -7.66 16.07 -24.75
C THR A 117 -6.88 17.09 -23.93
N SER A 118 -6.45 16.71 -22.72
CA SER A 118 -5.70 17.57 -21.82
C SER A 118 -4.20 17.49 -22.09
N LEU A 119 -3.57 18.65 -22.30
CA LEU A 119 -2.12 18.76 -22.54
C LEU A 119 -1.29 18.68 -21.24
N VAL A 120 -1.88 19.00 -20.10
CA VAL A 120 -1.29 18.95 -18.76
C VAL A 120 -2.38 18.53 -17.78
N THR A 121 -2.00 18.17 -16.55
CA THR A 121 -2.96 17.79 -15.52
C THR A 121 -3.98 18.91 -15.27
N PRO A 122 -5.30 18.67 -15.38
CA PRO A 122 -6.31 19.63 -14.95
C PRO A 122 -6.21 19.92 -13.45
N VAL A 123 -6.37 21.19 -13.04
CA VAL A 123 -6.20 21.61 -11.63
C VAL A 123 -7.09 20.80 -10.67
N GLY A 124 -8.35 20.55 -11.05
CA GLY A 124 -9.27 19.75 -10.23
C GLY A 124 -8.80 18.30 -10.03
N LEU A 125 -8.17 17.70 -11.04
CA LEU A 125 -7.56 16.37 -10.94
C LEU A 125 -6.34 16.38 -10.03
N ALA A 126 -5.48 17.39 -10.13
CA ALA A 126 -4.32 17.52 -9.25
C ALA A 126 -4.74 17.65 -7.78
N VAL A 127 -5.74 18.47 -7.48
CA VAL A 127 -6.30 18.58 -6.12
C VAL A 127 -6.82 17.24 -5.63
N LEU A 128 -7.59 16.52 -6.46
CA LEU A 128 -8.11 15.20 -6.10
C LEU A 128 -6.97 14.19 -5.86
N SER A 129 -5.92 14.20 -6.67
CA SER A 129 -4.74 13.35 -6.50
C SER A 129 -4.01 13.64 -5.18
N VAL A 130 -3.86 14.91 -4.81
CA VAL A 130 -3.26 15.31 -3.52
C VAL A 130 -4.12 14.82 -2.35
N VAL A 131 -5.45 14.97 -2.43
CA VAL A 131 -6.37 14.45 -1.40
C VAL A 131 -6.21 12.94 -1.26
N ILE A 132 -6.15 12.21 -2.38
CA ILE A 132 -5.92 10.75 -2.37
C ILE A 132 -4.58 10.42 -1.72
N ALA A 133 -3.49 11.10 -2.11
CA ALA A 133 -2.16 10.87 -1.54
C ALA A 133 -2.13 11.10 -0.02
N VAL A 134 -2.78 12.16 0.47
CA VAL A 134 -2.90 12.43 1.92
C VAL A 134 -3.70 11.34 2.62
N LEU A 135 -4.85 10.94 2.08
CA LEU A 135 -5.68 9.89 2.69
C LEU A 135 -4.98 8.52 2.68
N VAL A 136 -4.23 8.20 1.62
CA VAL A 136 -3.40 7.01 1.53
C VAL A 136 -2.31 7.03 2.61
N ALA A 137 -1.60 8.14 2.78
CA ALA A 137 -0.60 8.30 3.83
C ALA A 137 -1.22 8.15 5.24
N LEU A 138 -2.39 8.74 5.47
CA LEU A 138 -3.14 8.57 6.72
C LEU A 138 -3.58 7.12 6.94
N GLY A 139 -4.07 6.43 5.91
CA GLY A 139 -4.40 5.01 6.02
C GLY A 139 -3.18 4.14 6.31
N ALA A 140 -2.04 4.48 5.73
CA ALA A 140 -0.77 3.78 5.95
C ALA A 140 -0.29 3.91 7.40
N THR A 141 -0.61 4.99 8.13
CA THR A 141 -0.25 5.06 9.57
C THR A 141 -1.01 4.01 10.39
N PHE A 142 -2.32 3.84 10.14
CA PHE A 142 -3.10 2.80 10.80
C PHE A 142 -2.68 1.39 10.37
N GLY A 143 -2.39 1.18 9.08
CA GLY A 143 -1.88 -0.10 8.56
C GLY A 143 -0.51 -0.44 9.16
N GLY A 144 0.37 0.55 9.28
CA GLY A 144 1.68 0.43 9.92
C GLY A 144 1.57 0.09 11.40
N ALA A 145 0.67 0.74 12.15
CA ALA A 145 0.42 0.38 13.54
C ALA A 145 -0.03 -1.09 13.70
N LEU A 146 -0.90 -1.58 12.81
CA LEU A 146 -1.30 -3.00 12.83
C LEU A 146 -0.09 -3.94 12.66
N VAL A 147 0.82 -3.65 11.72
CA VAL A 147 1.96 -4.52 11.43
C VAL A 147 3.06 -4.39 12.48
N PHE A 148 3.49 -3.15 12.77
CA PHE A 148 4.70 -2.87 13.55
C PHE A 148 4.46 -2.74 15.04
N GLU A 149 3.27 -2.31 15.48
CA GLU A 149 2.95 -2.19 16.91
C GLU A 149 2.19 -3.41 17.42
N TYR A 150 1.21 -3.91 16.65
CA TYR A 150 0.34 -5.01 17.11
C TYR A 150 0.80 -6.40 16.64
N GLY A 151 1.79 -6.48 15.75
CA GLY A 151 2.24 -7.75 15.18
C GLY A 151 1.15 -8.47 14.38
N PHE A 152 0.22 -7.72 13.76
CA PHE A 152 -0.94 -8.29 13.11
C PHE A 152 -0.53 -9.19 11.92
N ASN A 153 -0.80 -10.50 12.04
CA ASN A 153 -0.42 -11.56 11.10
C ASN A 153 1.09 -11.71 10.82
N VAL A 154 1.96 -11.03 11.55
CA VAL A 154 3.42 -11.23 11.49
C VAL A 154 3.88 -11.99 12.72
N GLU A 155 4.92 -12.82 12.54
CA GLU A 155 5.58 -13.49 13.66
C GLU A 155 6.76 -12.63 14.12
N THR A 156 6.74 -12.19 15.38
CA THR A 156 7.91 -11.57 16.00
C THR A 156 8.93 -12.64 16.34
N ALA A 157 10.19 -12.38 16.06
CA ALA A 157 11.24 -13.38 16.24
C ALA A 157 11.49 -13.73 17.73
N GLY A 158 11.05 -12.94 18.70
CA GLY A 158 11.28 -13.23 20.12
C GLY A 158 12.77 -13.45 20.41
N ASP A 159 13.10 -14.47 21.19
CA ASP A 159 14.48 -14.92 21.49
C ASP A 159 15.02 -15.87 20.40
N HIS A 160 15.04 -15.41 19.15
CA HIS A 160 15.56 -16.19 18.04
C HIS A 160 17.08 -16.08 17.95
N HIS A 161 17.74 -17.18 17.59
CA HIS A 161 19.21 -17.33 17.45
C HIS A 161 19.85 -16.25 16.58
N VAL A 162 19.10 -15.72 15.61
CA VAL A 162 19.50 -14.60 14.74
C VAL A 162 19.83 -13.32 15.50
N TRP A 163 19.37 -13.17 16.74
CA TRP A 163 19.65 -12.03 17.61
C TRP A 163 20.78 -12.30 18.62
N HIS A 164 21.26 -13.53 18.71
CA HIS A 164 22.43 -13.86 19.53
C HIS A 164 23.72 -13.51 18.80
N THR A 165 24.74 -13.09 19.55
CA THR A 165 26.08 -12.86 19.00
C THR A 165 26.64 -14.19 18.48
N SER A 166 26.92 -14.25 17.19
CA SER A 166 27.47 -15.42 16.50
C SER A 166 28.36 -14.96 15.34
N GLU A 167 29.42 -15.73 15.06
CA GLU A 167 30.26 -15.58 13.86
C GLU A 167 29.68 -16.37 12.67
N THR A 168 28.60 -17.13 12.88
CA THR A 168 27.93 -17.92 11.84
C THR A 168 26.55 -17.35 11.53
N ASP A 169 26.29 -17.12 10.25
CA ASP A 169 24.98 -16.69 9.75
C ASP A 169 23.94 -17.80 9.99
N VAL A 170 22.77 -17.41 10.49
CA VAL A 170 21.61 -18.31 10.68
C VAL A 170 20.66 -18.11 9.50
N PHE A 171 20.55 -19.11 8.61
CA PHE A 171 19.64 -19.03 7.48
C PHE A 171 18.25 -19.58 7.82
N PRO A 172 17.19 -19.19 7.07
CA PRO A 172 15.85 -19.71 7.31
C PRO A 172 15.78 -21.24 7.18
N GLY A 173 15.50 -21.94 8.28
CA GLY A 173 15.43 -23.40 8.34
C GLY A 173 16.65 -24.08 8.95
N ASP A 174 17.65 -23.31 9.40
CA ASP A 174 18.72 -23.84 10.25
C ASP A 174 18.20 -24.01 11.68
N ASP A 175 17.90 -25.26 12.04
CA ASP A 175 17.40 -25.64 13.36
C ASP A 175 18.53 -25.72 14.40
N GLY A 176 19.48 -24.77 14.40
CA GLY A 176 20.51 -24.59 15.44
C GLY A 176 21.17 -25.88 15.95
N GLY A 177 21.35 -26.89 15.08
CA GLY A 177 21.77 -28.22 15.50
C GLY A 177 23.09 -28.14 16.24
N GLU A 178 23.06 -28.49 17.53
CA GLU A 178 24.25 -28.76 18.31
C GLU A 178 25.07 -29.82 17.56
N ALA A 179 26.12 -29.36 16.87
CA ALA A 179 27.20 -30.24 16.47
C ALA A 179 27.87 -30.70 17.79
N SER A 180 27.71 -32.00 18.03
CA SER A 180 28.28 -32.75 19.14
C SER A 180 29.80 -32.82 19.09
#